data_AF-A0A1Z4GHM0-F1
#
_entry.id   AF-A0A1Z4GHM0-F1
#
_cell.length_a   1.000
_cell.length_b   1.000
_cell.length_c   1.000
_cell.angle_alpha   90.00
_cell.angle_beta   90.00
_cell.angle_gamma   90.00
#
_symmetry.space_group_name_H-M   'P 1'
#
loop_
_entity.id
_entity.type
_entity.pdbx_description
1 polymer ?
#
loop_
_entity_poly.entity_id
_entity_poly.type
_entity_poly.pdbx_seq_one_letter_code
_entity_poly.pdbx_strand_id
1 'polypeptide(L)'
;MGTTLELKQVSPYLLEKIKNYSELAGIFLDAQYLEDSPFWEEFTIDPNDIDDVEWFNEATNYLQERLDKLVTHKPEKFEKMKDDIPLIINEGKSKYLDLDKTWQPINFLLTGYDFYDEEFHLSKLVVSQNPADNLPIIRAVSPSQGIEYDGGDYPLYYFSVDEVQQIAKALSDFSMDEIRQRLKFRGLPEDSYNHLFDYTYNPLVKYYQNAADKGNAMFLEFG
;
A
#
# COMPACT_ATOMS: atom_id res chain seq x y z
N MET A 1 -11.49 16.37 1.27
CA MET A 1 -10.34 15.46 1.49
C MET A 1 -10.29 14.50 0.32
N GLY A 2 -9.10 14.08 -0.11
CA GLY A 2 -8.92 13.17 -1.24
C GLY A 2 -8.17 11.93 -0.75
N THR A 3 -8.42 10.80 -1.39
CA THR A 3 -7.92 9.49 -0.98
C THR A 3 -6.39 9.40 -1.06
N THR A 4 -5.73 8.86 -0.04
CA THR A 4 -4.29 8.59 0.00
C THR A 4 -4.01 7.09 -0.25
N LEU A 5 -2.74 6.74 -0.46
CA LEU A 5 -2.33 5.34 -0.63
C LEU A 5 -1.00 5.07 0.05
N GLU A 6 -1.00 4.08 0.95
CA GLU A 6 0.20 3.57 1.61
C GLU A 6 0.52 2.15 1.11
N LEU A 7 1.80 1.89 0.82
CA LEU A 7 2.31 0.57 0.44
C LEU A 7 3.14 0.00 1.58
N LYS A 8 2.83 -1.21 2.01
CA LYS A 8 3.53 -1.86 3.14
C LYS A 8 3.95 -3.28 2.79
N GLN A 9 5.23 -3.56 2.95
CA GLN A 9 5.75 -4.91 2.73
C GLN A 9 5.26 -5.87 3.81
N VAL A 10 4.99 -7.11 3.41
CA VAL A 10 4.58 -8.18 4.33
C VAL A 10 5.20 -9.50 3.90
N SER A 11 5.58 -10.33 4.85
CA SER A 11 6.08 -11.67 4.55
C SER A 11 4.98 -12.53 3.92
N PRO A 12 5.33 -13.50 3.05
CA PRO A 12 4.33 -14.36 2.41
C PRO A 12 3.52 -15.18 3.43
N TYR A 13 4.16 -15.54 4.55
CA TYR A 13 3.51 -16.21 5.67
C TYR A 13 2.39 -15.36 6.28
N LEU A 14 2.68 -14.09 6.61
CA LEU A 14 1.69 -13.20 7.21
C LEU A 14 0.59 -12.81 6.23
N LEU A 15 0.88 -12.63 4.93
CA LEU A 15 -0.14 -12.42 3.92
C LEU A 15 -1.19 -13.54 3.96
N GLU A 16 -0.76 -14.80 3.92
CA GLU A 16 -1.69 -15.94 3.97
C GLU A 16 -2.42 -16.04 5.30
N LYS A 17 -1.78 -15.66 6.42
CA LYS A 17 -2.48 -15.60 7.72
C LYS A 17 -3.57 -14.55 7.74
N ILE A 18 -3.29 -13.34 7.27
CA ILE A 18 -4.26 -12.23 7.25
C ILE A 18 -5.42 -12.54 6.29
N LYS A 19 -5.16 -13.21 5.16
CA LYS A 19 -6.22 -13.71 4.27
C LYS A 19 -7.17 -14.69 4.96
N ASN A 20 -6.66 -15.53 5.85
CA ASN A 20 -7.46 -16.51 6.59
C ASN A 20 -8.13 -15.92 7.85
N TYR A 21 -7.54 -14.86 8.41
CA TYR A 21 -8.00 -14.18 9.62
C TYR A 21 -7.92 -12.66 9.42
N SER A 22 -8.94 -12.10 8.78
CA SER A 22 -8.92 -10.67 8.43
C SER A 22 -8.89 -9.73 9.63
N GLU A 23 -9.24 -10.21 10.83
CA GLU A 23 -9.04 -9.46 12.08
C GLU A 23 -7.56 -9.08 12.32
N LEU A 24 -6.62 -9.82 11.76
CA LEU A 24 -5.19 -9.54 11.84
C LEU A 24 -4.76 -8.35 10.97
N ALA A 25 -5.54 -7.96 9.96
CA ALA A 25 -5.24 -6.80 9.11
C ALA A 25 -5.17 -5.53 9.94
N GLY A 26 -6.20 -5.26 10.76
CA GLY A 26 -6.21 -4.09 11.63
C GLY A 26 -5.07 -4.09 12.66
N ILE A 27 -4.72 -5.26 13.21
CA ILE A 27 -3.57 -5.39 14.13
C ILE A 27 -2.26 -5.06 13.40
N PHE A 28 -2.09 -5.53 12.17
CA PHE A 28 -0.91 -5.26 11.35
C PHE A 28 -0.76 -3.76 11.03
N LEU A 29 -1.87 -3.08 10.71
CA LEU A 29 -1.88 -1.66 10.39
C LEU A 29 -1.66 -0.80 11.64
N ASP A 30 -2.44 -1.03 12.70
CA ASP A 30 -2.38 -0.26 13.95
C ASP A 30 -1.03 -0.41 14.66
N ALA A 31 -0.28 -1.50 14.42
CA ALA A 31 1.05 -1.70 14.99
C ALA A 31 2.02 -0.56 14.65
N GLN A 32 1.80 0.18 13.56
CA GLN A 32 2.65 1.32 13.21
C GLN A 32 2.56 2.49 14.19
N TYR A 33 1.51 2.56 15.00
CA TYR A 33 1.32 3.61 15.99
C TYR A 33 1.88 3.26 17.37
N LEU A 34 2.46 2.07 17.54
CA LEU A 34 3.18 1.75 18.78
C LEU A 34 4.33 2.72 19.02
N GLU A 35 4.59 3.08 20.28
CA GLU A 35 5.59 4.09 20.66
C GLU A 35 7.01 3.77 20.13
N ASP A 36 7.35 2.49 19.98
CA ASP A 36 8.65 2.04 19.48
C ASP A 36 8.71 1.87 17.95
N SER A 37 7.67 2.33 17.24
CA SER A 37 7.58 2.28 15.78
C SER A 37 8.43 3.38 15.11
N PRO A 38 9.14 3.07 14.01
CA PRO A 38 9.81 4.06 13.17
C PRO A 38 8.89 5.16 12.61
N PHE A 39 7.57 4.95 12.60
CA PHE A 39 6.60 5.96 12.18
C PHE A 39 6.81 7.31 12.90
N TRP A 40 7.07 7.25 14.21
CA TRP A 40 7.26 8.43 15.05
C TRP A 40 8.60 9.16 14.81
N GLU A 41 9.53 8.57 14.07
CA GLU A 41 10.78 9.26 13.69
C GLU A 41 10.52 10.34 12.62
N GLU A 42 9.48 10.15 11.82
CA GLU A 42 9.15 11.02 10.68
C GLU A 42 7.91 11.89 10.97
N PHE A 43 7.09 11.50 11.95
CA PHE A 43 5.93 12.26 12.40
C PHE A 43 6.30 13.25 13.52
N THR A 44 5.93 14.52 13.37
CA THR A 44 6.15 15.55 14.40
C THR A 44 4.83 15.89 15.07
N ILE A 45 4.77 15.72 16.39
CA ILE A 45 3.63 16.10 17.23
C ILE A 45 3.94 17.49 17.81
N ASP A 46 3.06 18.48 17.63
CA ASP A 46 3.18 19.72 18.39
C ASP A 46 2.58 19.52 19.80
N PRO A 47 3.41 19.50 20.86
CA PRO A 47 2.90 19.29 22.22
C PRO A 47 2.00 20.44 22.73
N ASN A 48 1.92 21.56 22.00
CA ASN A 48 1.05 22.68 22.32
C ASN A 48 -0.27 22.64 21.53
N ASP A 49 -0.40 21.75 20.54
CA ASP A 49 -1.64 21.51 19.83
C ASP A 49 -2.40 20.38 20.55
N ILE A 50 -3.61 20.69 21.02
CA ILE A 50 -4.43 19.75 21.77
C ILE A 50 -4.89 18.62 20.85
N ASP A 51 -5.18 18.92 19.58
CA ASP A 51 -5.68 17.94 18.63
C ASP A 51 -4.58 16.92 18.30
N ASP A 52 -3.33 17.37 18.13
CA ASP A 52 -2.17 16.49 17.91
C ASP A 52 -1.92 15.56 19.11
N VAL A 53 -2.02 16.10 20.33
CA VAL A 53 -1.81 15.33 21.56
C VAL A 53 -2.93 14.32 21.79
N GLU A 54 -4.18 14.71 21.54
CA GLU A 54 -5.34 13.80 21.64
C GLU A 54 -5.20 12.67 20.62
N TRP A 55 -4.91 12.99 19.35
CA TRP A 55 -4.72 12.00 18.30
C TRP A 55 -3.56 11.03 18.61
N PHE A 56 -2.41 11.53 19.09
CA PHE A 56 -1.30 10.66 19.50
C PHE A 56 -1.70 9.66 20.59
N ASN A 57 -2.41 10.14 21.62
CA ASN A 57 -2.87 9.29 22.72
C ASN A 57 -3.90 8.27 22.24
N GLU A 58 -4.76 8.61 21.29
CA GLU A 58 -5.68 7.66 20.67
C GLU A 58 -4.93 6.62 19.84
N ALA A 59 -4.06 7.07 18.92
CA ALA A 59 -3.35 6.22 17.97
C ALA A 59 -2.49 5.15 18.66
N THR A 60 -1.78 5.53 19.73
CA THR A 60 -0.96 4.60 20.53
C THR A 60 -1.78 3.51 21.23
N ASN A 61 -3.10 3.71 21.40
CA ASN A 61 -4.00 2.75 22.03
C ASN A 61 -4.80 1.87 21.05
N TYR A 62 -4.87 2.21 19.76
CA TYR A 62 -5.68 1.47 18.77
C TYR A 62 -5.41 -0.04 18.74
N LEU A 63 -4.12 -0.43 18.77
CA LEU A 63 -3.73 -1.83 18.78
C LEU A 63 -4.28 -2.57 20.00
N GLN A 64 -4.11 -1.98 21.20
CA GLN A 64 -4.53 -2.60 22.45
C GLN A 64 -6.06 -2.72 22.50
N GLU A 65 -6.78 -1.68 22.09
CA GLU A 65 -8.24 -1.72 22.00
C GLU A 65 -8.74 -2.81 21.04
N ARG A 66 -8.07 -2.97 19.90
CA ARG A 66 -8.42 -4.01 18.92
C ARG A 66 -8.17 -5.41 19.48
N LEU A 67 -7.04 -5.61 20.17
CA LEU A 67 -6.74 -6.88 20.84
C LEU A 67 -7.76 -7.19 21.93
N ASP A 68 -8.13 -6.21 22.76
CA ASP A 68 -9.13 -6.40 23.83
C ASP A 68 -10.52 -6.73 23.27
N LYS A 69 -10.93 -6.03 22.20
CA LYS A 69 -12.17 -6.33 21.46
C LYS A 69 -12.14 -7.75 20.91
N LEU A 70 -10.99 -8.18 20.38
CA LEU A 70 -10.83 -9.50 19.78
C LEU A 70 -10.87 -10.64 20.81
N VAL A 71 -10.19 -10.46 21.94
CA VAL A 71 -10.24 -11.39 23.09
C VAL A 71 -11.65 -11.49 23.65
N THR A 72 -12.34 -10.36 23.80
CA THR A 72 -13.67 -10.32 24.42
C THR A 72 -14.77 -10.86 23.50
N HIS A 73 -14.78 -10.44 22.24
CA HIS A 73 -15.89 -10.74 21.32
C HIS A 73 -15.65 -11.98 20.45
N LYS A 74 -14.39 -12.38 20.24
CA LYS A 74 -14.02 -13.51 19.36
C LYS A 74 -12.91 -14.38 19.97
N PRO A 75 -13.06 -14.88 21.22
CA PRO A 75 -12.00 -15.59 21.94
C PRO A 75 -11.49 -16.84 21.20
N GLU A 76 -12.38 -17.61 20.57
CA GLU A 76 -11.98 -18.81 19.80
C GLU A 76 -11.15 -18.48 18.56
N LYS A 77 -11.38 -17.33 17.93
CA LYS A 77 -10.53 -16.87 16.82
C LYS A 77 -9.19 -16.39 17.35
N PHE A 78 -9.20 -15.59 18.44
CA PHE A 78 -7.99 -15.13 19.11
C PHE A 78 -7.04 -16.29 19.43
N GLU A 79 -7.55 -17.35 20.06
CA GLU A 79 -6.75 -18.52 20.42
C GLU A 79 -6.07 -19.20 19.22
N LYS A 80 -6.65 -19.12 18.01
CA LYS A 80 -6.08 -19.71 16.80
C LYS A 80 -4.96 -18.89 16.18
N MET A 81 -4.87 -17.60 16.49
CA MET A 81 -3.93 -16.66 15.85
C MET A 81 -3.01 -15.94 16.83
N LYS A 82 -3.20 -16.12 18.15
CA LYS A 82 -2.42 -15.43 19.19
C LYS A 82 -0.91 -15.61 19.05
N ASP A 83 -0.47 -16.76 18.58
CA ASP A 83 0.96 -17.07 18.40
C ASP A 83 1.58 -16.28 17.24
N ASP A 84 0.78 -15.83 16.28
CA ASP A 84 1.21 -15.01 15.14
C ASP A 84 1.26 -13.51 15.48
N ILE A 85 0.57 -13.06 16.54
CA ILE A 85 0.45 -11.64 16.91
C ILE A 85 1.83 -10.96 17.10
N PRO A 86 2.83 -11.55 17.79
CA PRO A 86 4.13 -10.90 17.92
C PRO A 86 4.82 -10.65 16.58
N LEU A 87 4.70 -11.58 15.63
CA LEU A 87 5.27 -11.43 14.29
C LEU A 87 4.52 -10.37 13.49
N ILE A 88 3.19 -10.35 13.60
CA ILE A 88 2.31 -9.35 12.96
C ILE A 88 2.64 -7.94 13.43
N ILE A 89 2.81 -7.74 14.74
CA ILE A 89 3.20 -6.45 15.31
C ILE A 89 4.59 -6.05 14.80
N ASN A 90 5.54 -6.99 14.78
CA ASN A 90 6.90 -6.69 14.36
C ASN A 90 6.98 -6.27 12.88
N GLU A 91 6.30 -6.97 11.98
CA GLU A 91 6.24 -6.58 10.56
C GLU A 91 5.35 -5.34 10.35
N GLY A 92 4.28 -5.19 11.13
CA GLY A 92 3.39 -4.03 11.10
C GLY A 92 4.04 -2.72 11.55
N LYS A 93 5.14 -2.76 12.30
CA LYS A 93 5.96 -1.58 12.61
C LYS A 93 6.92 -1.18 11.48
N SER A 94 7.07 -2.00 10.43
CA SER A 94 8.02 -1.68 9.37
C SER A 94 7.62 -0.43 8.58
N LYS A 95 8.62 0.27 8.03
CA LYS A 95 8.40 1.46 7.20
C LYS A 95 7.54 1.12 5.98
N TYR A 96 6.56 1.98 5.73
CA TYR A 96 5.73 1.97 4.53
C TYR A 96 6.22 3.03 3.54
N LEU A 97 5.69 2.97 2.32
CA LEU A 97 5.83 4.02 1.33
C LEU A 97 4.50 4.75 1.21
N ASP A 98 4.47 6.01 1.64
CA ASP A 98 3.34 6.92 1.45
C ASP A 98 3.40 7.54 0.04
N LEU A 99 2.32 7.40 -0.73
CA LEU A 99 2.17 8.06 -2.02
C LEU A 99 1.23 9.28 -1.94
N ASP A 100 0.66 9.60 -0.78
CA ASP A 100 -0.38 10.61 -0.56
C ASP A 100 -1.39 10.58 -1.73
N LYS A 101 -1.73 11.70 -2.35
CA LYS A 101 -2.65 11.76 -3.51
C LYS A 101 -1.95 11.56 -4.85
N THR A 102 -0.64 11.32 -4.84
CA THR A 102 0.13 11.11 -6.07
C THR A 102 -0.07 9.73 -6.68
N TRP A 103 -0.75 8.81 -5.97
CA TRP A 103 -1.11 7.50 -6.52
C TRP A 103 -2.05 7.59 -7.74
N GLN A 104 -2.90 8.61 -7.83
CA GLN A 104 -3.80 8.77 -8.98
C GLN A 104 -3.02 9.10 -10.27
N PRO A 105 -2.21 10.17 -10.30
CA PRO A 105 -1.43 10.45 -11.50
C PRO A 105 -0.37 9.37 -11.78
N ILE A 106 0.21 8.72 -10.76
CA ILE A 106 1.13 7.60 -11.02
C ILE A 106 0.40 6.40 -11.63
N ASN A 107 -0.85 6.11 -11.23
CA ASN A 107 -1.65 5.07 -11.89
C ASN A 107 -1.77 5.34 -13.39
N PHE A 108 -2.10 6.57 -13.76
CA PHE A 108 -2.19 6.96 -15.16
C PHE A 108 -0.84 6.80 -15.89
N LEU A 109 0.27 7.25 -15.30
CA LEU A 109 1.59 7.08 -15.92
C LEU A 109 1.93 5.60 -16.17
N LEU A 110 1.57 4.73 -15.22
CA LEU A 110 1.89 3.31 -15.28
C LEU A 110 0.95 2.50 -16.16
N THR A 111 -0.27 2.97 -16.40
CA THR A 111 -1.31 2.17 -17.06
C THR A 111 -1.84 2.80 -18.35
N GLY A 112 -1.75 4.12 -18.50
CA GLY A 112 -2.39 4.89 -19.56
C GLY A 112 -3.89 5.13 -19.34
N TYR A 113 -4.42 4.73 -18.18
CA TYR A 113 -5.83 4.83 -17.80
C TYR A 113 -5.98 5.60 -16.50
N ASP A 114 -7.06 6.37 -16.40
CA ASP A 114 -7.48 6.88 -15.10
C ASP A 114 -8.00 5.72 -14.24
N PHE A 115 -7.86 5.81 -12.93
CA PHE A 115 -8.21 4.72 -12.02
C PHE A 115 -9.67 4.27 -12.12
N TYR A 116 -10.56 5.17 -12.52
CA TYR A 116 -12.01 4.94 -12.65
C TYR A 116 -12.44 4.53 -14.07
N ASP A 117 -11.50 4.31 -14.99
CA ASP A 117 -11.83 3.90 -16.36
C ASP A 117 -12.27 2.42 -16.40
N GLU A 118 -13.44 2.13 -16.97
CA GLU A 118 -13.98 0.75 -17.00
C GLU A 118 -13.07 -0.21 -17.77
N GLU A 119 -12.40 0.27 -18.84
CA GLU A 119 -11.50 -0.55 -19.65
C GLU A 119 -10.30 -1.05 -18.83
N PHE A 120 -9.87 -0.28 -17.83
CA PHE A 120 -8.76 -0.63 -16.95
C PHE A 120 -9.06 -1.86 -16.09
N HIS A 121 -10.33 -2.09 -15.73
CA HIS A 121 -10.74 -3.19 -14.87
C HIS A 121 -10.87 -4.54 -15.61
N LEU A 122 -10.75 -4.56 -16.94
CA LEU A 122 -10.96 -5.76 -17.74
C LEU A 122 -9.79 -6.77 -17.67
N SER A 123 -8.55 -6.31 -17.45
CA SER A 123 -7.38 -7.19 -17.31
C SER A 123 -7.01 -7.37 -15.83
N LYS A 124 -7.04 -8.61 -15.34
CA LYS A 124 -6.58 -8.95 -13.97
C LYS A 124 -5.06 -9.12 -13.87
N LEU A 125 -4.33 -9.01 -14.98
CA LEU A 125 -2.87 -9.15 -14.99
C LEU A 125 -2.22 -7.90 -14.41
N VAL A 126 -1.25 -8.07 -13.53
CA VAL A 126 -0.49 -6.95 -12.94
C VAL A 126 0.45 -6.28 -13.94
N VAL A 127 0.85 -7.00 -14.99
CA VAL A 127 1.58 -6.46 -16.14
C VAL A 127 0.93 -6.97 -17.42
N SER A 128 0.56 -6.05 -18.31
CA SER A 128 0.01 -6.38 -19.64
C SER A 128 0.35 -5.30 -20.67
N GLN A 129 -0.16 -5.43 -21.88
CA GLN A 129 0.02 -4.42 -22.93
C GLN A 129 -1.19 -3.48 -22.98
N ASN A 130 -0.97 -2.17 -23.04
CA ASN A 130 -2.03 -1.21 -23.32
C ASN A 130 -2.30 -1.18 -24.83
N PRO A 131 -3.53 -1.48 -25.29
CA PRO A 131 -3.86 -1.52 -26.71
C PRO A 131 -3.95 -0.13 -27.37
N ALA A 132 -4.11 0.94 -26.60
CA ALA A 132 -4.26 2.29 -27.11
C ALA A 132 -2.91 2.92 -27.49
N ASP A 133 -1.90 2.80 -26.61
CA ASP A 133 -0.58 3.43 -26.81
C ASP A 133 0.56 2.43 -27.09
N ASN A 134 0.28 1.12 -27.07
CA ASN A 134 1.26 0.03 -27.21
C ASN A 134 2.42 0.11 -26.19
N LEU A 135 2.17 0.66 -25.00
CA LEU A 135 3.10 0.63 -23.87
C LEU A 135 2.63 -0.34 -22.77
N PRO A 136 3.51 -0.79 -21.86
CA PRO A 136 3.10 -1.66 -20.76
C PRO A 136 2.04 -1.01 -19.85
N ILE A 137 1.08 -1.81 -19.39
CA ILE A 137 0.24 -1.53 -18.22
C ILE A 137 0.94 -2.15 -17.02
N ILE A 138 1.24 -1.36 -16.00
CA ILE A 138 1.86 -1.80 -14.75
C ILE A 138 0.92 -1.44 -13.59
N ARG A 139 0.19 -2.42 -13.05
CA ARG A 139 -0.81 -2.19 -11.98
C ARG A 139 -0.15 -2.08 -10.60
N ALA A 140 0.83 -1.21 -10.41
CA ALA A 140 1.56 -1.08 -9.14
C ALA A 140 0.76 -0.41 -8.01
N VAL A 141 -0.32 0.29 -8.33
CA VAL A 141 -1.19 1.02 -7.38
C VAL A 141 -2.67 0.70 -7.61
N SER A 142 -2.95 -0.41 -8.31
CA SER A 142 -4.30 -0.77 -8.73
C SER A 142 -4.55 -2.28 -8.64
N PRO A 143 -4.55 -2.79 -7.40
CA PRO A 143 -4.69 -4.19 -7.12
C PRO A 143 -6.08 -4.71 -7.52
N SER A 144 -6.18 -6.02 -7.72
CA SER A 144 -7.44 -6.68 -8.07
C SER A 144 -8.00 -7.56 -6.94
N GLN A 145 -7.25 -7.68 -5.84
CA GLN A 145 -7.54 -8.55 -4.71
C GLN A 145 -7.48 -7.73 -3.42
N GLY A 146 -8.47 -7.91 -2.54
CA GLY A 146 -8.56 -7.22 -1.27
C GLY A 146 -9.11 -8.13 -0.17
N ILE A 147 -8.76 -7.76 1.07
CA ILE A 147 -9.19 -8.44 2.29
C ILE A 147 -10.10 -7.47 3.03
N GLU A 148 -11.37 -7.82 3.13
CA GLU A 148 -12.33 -7.07 3.95
C GLU A 148 -11.97 -7.23 5.43
N TYR A 149 -11.80 -6.12 6.14
CA TYR A 149 -11.47 -6.10 7.56
C TYR A 149 -12.26 -5.01 8.29
N ASP A 150 -12.36 -5.16 9.60
CA ASP A 150 -13.09 -4.23 10.45
C ASP A 150 -12.27 -2.96 10.69
N GLY A 151 -12.86 -1.80 10.41
CA GLY A 151 -12.25 -0.49 10.63
C GLY A 151 -11.58 0.17 9.42
N GLY A 152 -11.70 -0.39 8.20
CA GLY A 152 -11.27 0.25 6.96
C GLY A 152 -12.45 0.70 6.09
N ASP A 153 -12.35 1.88 5.48
CA ASP A 153 -13.32 2.34 4.46
C ASP A 153 -13.15 1.61 3.13
N TYR A 154 -11.94 1.06 2.90
CA TYR A 154 -11.58 0.25 1.75
C TYR A 154 -11.05 -1.11 2.21
N PRO A 155 -11.16 -2.16 1.38
CA PRO A 155 -10.47 -3.42 1.63
C PRO A 155 -8.96 -3.19 1.74
N LEU A 156 -8.28 -4.00 2.56
CA LEU A 156 -6.82 -4.05 2.53
C LEU A 156 -6.40 -4.80 1.27
N TYR A 157 -5.96 -4.06 0.26
CA TYR A 157 -5.56 -4.68 -1.00
C TYR A 157 -4.16 -5.27 -0.92
N TYR A 158 -3.86 -6.21 -1.81
CA TYR A 158 -2.55 -6.84 -1.82
C TYR A 158 -2.06 -7.29 -3.19
N PHE A 159 -0.73 -7.45 -3.27
CA PHE A 159 -0.03 -8.22 -4.30
C PHE A 159 0.71 -9.39 -3.65
N SER A 160 0.60 -10.56 -4.27
CA SER A 160 1.42 -11.73 -3.96
C SER A 160 2.90 -11.48 -4.29
N VAL A 161 3.79 -12.35 -3.80
CA VAL A 161 5.24 -12.28 -4.09
C VAL A 161 5.50 -12.28 -5.60
N ASP A 162 4.84 -13.17 -6.34
CA ASP A 162 5.03 -13.30 -7.79
C ASP A 162 4.55 -12.04 -8.52
N GLU A 163 3.49 -11.41 -8.05
CA GLU A 163 2.99 -10.14 -8.60
C GLU A 163 3.95 -8.98 -8.28
N VAL A 164 4.46 -8.91 -7.04
CA VAL A 164 5.48 -7.92 -6.64
C VAL A 164 6.73 -8.04 -7.51
N GLN A 165 7.20 -9.26 -7.78
CA GLN A 165 8.37 -9.48 -8.66
C GLN A 165 8.10 -9.04 -10.11
N GLN A 166 6.93 -9.35 -10.64
CA GLN A 166 6.53 -8.91 -11.98
C GLN A 166 6.44 -7.39 -12.08
N ILE A 167 5.82 -6.74 -11.09
CA ILE A 167 5.70 -5.28 -11.01
C ILE A 167 7.09 -4.65 -10.88
N ALA A 168 7.94 -5.14 -9.96
CA ALA A 168 9.28 -4.62 -9.74
C ALA A 168 10.14 -4.69 -11.02
N LYS A 169 10.07 -5.81 -11.75
CA LYS A 169 10.75 -5.96 -13.04
C LYS A 169 10.21 -4.96 -14.07
N ALA A 170 8.88 -4.89 -14.22
CA ALA A 170 8.27 -3.99 -15.21
C ALA A 170 8.58 -2.51 -14.91
N LEU A 171 8.51 -2.09 -13.65
CA LEU A 171 8.90 -0.74 -13.21
C LEU A 171 10.37 -0.43 -13.50
N SER A 172 11.26 -1.42 -13.36
CA SER A 172 12.69 -1.24 -13.64
C SER A 172 12.99 -1.12 -15.14
N ASP A 173 12.20 -1.81 -15.97
CA ASP A 173 12.34 -1.77 -17.42
C ASP A 173 11.61 -0.56 -18.06
N PHE A 174 10.62 0.00 -17.36
CA PHE A 174 9.81 1.10 -17.86
C PHE A 174 10.57 2.43 -17.77
N SER A 175 11.03 2.88 -18.92
CA SER A 175 11.90 4.03 -19.09
C SER A 175 11.16 5.36 -19.03
N MET A 176 11.92 6.41 -18.73
CA MET A 176 11.42 7.79 -18.79
C MET A 176 10.89 8.18 -20.18
N ASP A 177 11.48 7.63 -21.25
CA ASP A 177 11.04 7.92 -22.61
C ASP A 177 9.68 7.27 -22.93
N GLU A 178 9.39 6.09 -22.37
CA GLU A 178 8.07 5.47 -22.47
C GLU A 178 7.01 6.28 -21.70
N ILE A 179 7.35 6.80 -20.53
CA ILE A 179 6.45 7.70 -19.79
C ILE A 179 6.15 8.97 -20.60
N ARG A 180 7.17 9.59 -21.20
CA ARG A 180 6.99 10.75 -22.09
C ARG A 180 6.13 10.42 -23.30
N GLN A 181 6.33 9.25 -23.90
CA GLN A 181 5.52 8.77 -25.01
C GLN A 181 4.04 8.67 -24.62
N ARG A 182 3.74 8.14 -23.43
CA ARG A 182 2.37 8.03 -22.90
C ARG A 182 1.72 9.41 -22.67
N LEU A 183 2.45 10.34 -22.06
CA LEU A 183 1.99 11.71 -21.86
C LEU A 183 1.68 12.40 -23.20
N LYS A 184 2.59 12.25 -24.18
CA LYS A 184 2.42 12.79 -25.53
C LYS A 184 1.21 12.18 -26.25
N PHE A 185 1.00 10.87 -26.11
CA PHE A 185 -0.16 10.18 -26.71
C PHE A 185 -1.49 10.77 -26.21
N ARG A 186 -1.57 11.14 -24.93
CA ARG A 186 -2.75 11.77 -24.33
C ARG A 186 -2.79 13.30 -24.45
N GLY A 187 -1.80 13.91 -25.10
CA GLY A 187 -1.72 15.37 -25.28
C GLY A 187 -1.45 16.13 -23.98
N LEU A 188 -0.83 15.49 -22.99
CA LEU A 188 -0.53 16.09 -21.69
C LEU A 188 0.88 16.70 -21.67
N PRO A 189 1.05 17.88 -21.03
CA PRO A 189 2.36 18.51 -20.90
C PRO A 189 3.26 17.76 -19.90
N GLU A 190 4.52 17.52 -20.28
CA GLU A 190 5.51 16.82 -19.45
C GLU A 190 5.82 17.57 -18.14
N ASP A 191 5.90 18.90 -18.21
CA ASP A 191 6.25 19.74 -17.06
C ASP A 191 5.29 19.56 -15.87
N SER A 192 4.04 19.19 -16.12
CA SER A 192 3.05 18.90 -15.09
C SER A 192 3.33 17.62 -14.31
N TYR A 193 4.20 16.74 -14.79
CA TYR A 193 4.50 15.42 -14.20
C TYR A 193 5.93 15.29 -13.70
N ASN A 194 6.82 16.24 -13.99
CA ASN A 194 8.24 16.17 -13.61
C ASN A 194 8.47 15.92 -12.11
N HIS A 195 7.67 16.56 -11.25
CA HIS A 195 7.77 16.36 -9.80
C HIS A 195 7.41 14.93 -9.38
N LEU A 196 6.52 14.24 -10.10
CA LEU A 196 6.13 12.87 -9.76
C LEU A 196 7.26 11.87 -9.96
N PHE A 197 8.27 12.18 -10.78
CA PHE A 197 9.37 11.25 -11.01
C PHE A 197 10.23 11.07 -9.76
N ASP A 198 10.69 12.17 -9.17
CA ASP A 198 11.57 12.13 -8.01
C ASP A 198 10.80 11.85 -6.71
N TYR A 199 9.59 12.41 -6.58
CA TYR A 199 8.80 12.28 -5.35
C TYR A 199 7.94 11.01 -5.28
N THR A 200 7.57 10.40 -6.42
CA THR A 200 6.65 9.26 -6.43
C THR A 200 7.21 8.04 -7.17
N TYR A 201 7.57 8.18 -8.45
CA TYR A 201 7.98 7.06 -9.30
C TYR A 201 9.26 6.39 -8.82
N ASN A 202 10.33 7.17 -8.58
CA ASN A 202 11.62 6.64 -8.15
C ASN A 202 11.55 5.95 -6.78
N PRO A 203 10.88 6.53 -5.76
CA PRO A 203 10.60 5.83 -4.51
C PRO A 203 9.79 4.53 -4.71
N LEU A 204 8.75 4.56 -5.55
CA LEU A 204 7.93 3.39 -5.86
C LEU A 204 8.75 2.25 -6.48
N VAL A 205 9.57 2.55 -7.49
CA VAL A 205 10.49 1.58 -8.12
C VAL A 205 11.39 0.93 -7.08
N LYS A 206 12.05 1.75 -6.24
CA LYS A 206 12.96 1.26 -5.19
C LYS A 206 12.25 0.40 -4.16
N TYR A 207 11.04 0.78 -3.76
CA TYR A 207 10.26 0.06 -2.76
C TYR A 207 9.82 -1.32 -3.28
N TYR A 208 9.36 -1.40 -4.54
CA TYR A 208 9.04 -2.67 -5.20
C TYR A 208 10.26 -3.56 -5.41
N GLN A 209 11.39 -3.00 -5.85
CA GLN A 209 12.66 -3.75 -5.98
C GLN A 209 13.08 -4.34 -4.63
N ASN A 210 13.04 -3.54 -3.56
CA ASN A 210 13.39 -4.00 -2.23
C ASN A 210 12.47 -5.12 -1.73
N ALA A 211 11.16 -5.01 -1.99
CA ALA A 211 10.19 -6.05 -1.64
C ALA A 211 10.45 -7.35 -2.44
N ALA A 212 10.70 -7.23 -3.74
CA ALA A 212 11.02 -8.36 -4.61
C ALA A 212 12.30 -9.09 -4.17
N ASP A 213 13.37 -8.36 -3.84
CA ASP A 213 14.65 -8.91 -3.38
C ASP A 213 14.50 -9.68 -2.06
N LYS A 214 13.60 -9.23 -1.18
CA LYS A 214 13.29 -9.90 0.09
C LYS A 214 12.33 -11.08 -0.07
N GLY A 215 11.72 -11.25 -1.24
CA GLY A 215 10.64 -12.22 -1.46
C GLY A 215 9.37 -11.88 -0.68
N ASN A 216 9.10 -10.59 -0.46
CA ASN A 216 7.93 -10.11 0.26
C ASN A 216 6.74 -9.89 -0.68
N ALA A 217 5.55 -10.04 -0.12
CA ALA A 217 4.32 -9.52 -0.68
C ALA A 217 4.14 -8.03 -0.32
N MET A 218 3.08 -7.42 -0.84
CA MET A 218 2.77 -6.00 -0.64
C MET A 218 1.31 -5.82 -0.25
N PHE A 219 1.05 -5.05 0.81
CA PHE A 219 -0.26 -4.48 1.11
C PHE A 219 -0.37 -3.06 0.57
N LEU A 220 -1.60 -2.70 0.20
CA LEU A 220 -2.01 -1.41 -0.32
C LEU A 220 -3.22 -0.94 0.48
N GLU A 221 -3.02 0.09 1.29
CA GLU A 221 -4.04 0.70 2.14
C GLU A 221 -4.46 2.05 1.56
N PHE A 222 -5.76 2.20 1.30
CA PHE A 222 -6.35 3.46 0.87
C PHE A 222 -7.07 4.11 2.05
N GLY A 223 -6.82 5.40 2.27
CA GLY A 223 -7.42 6.23 3.34
C GLY A 223 -7.98 7.54 2.84
#